data_AF-A0A2E1K0Q7-F1
#
_entry.id   AF-A0A2E1K0Q7-F1
#
_cell.length_a   1.000
_cell.length_b   1.000
_cell.length_c   1.000
_cell.angle_alpha   90.00
_cell.angle_beta   90.00
_cell.angle_gamma   90.00
#
_symmetry.space_group_name_H-M   'P 1'
#
loop_
_entity.id
_entity.type
_entity.pdbx_description
1 polymer ?
#
loop_
_entity_poly.entity_id
_entity_poly.type
_entity_poly.pdbx_seq_one_letter_code
_entity_poly.pdbx_strand_id
1 'polypeptide(L)'
;MDTDIVLENMSKLLGKEFKINDFCKAYNLEKKQFIKLFFELEDEGSIKFSLTNTNGIRLVSVLDKGIQNENIQEELYIFPKDPDLFNLVVFGLSLKIDLRIEFDKCMTEESTVDKLKKMEEHQILSFLKSRAEFFKEDNKKELAKIKVEKERLKRLERDKKKRTTIDLTEEEKKAINEVQKKHKLGKKAVKVKREIDSNQERKNRLEVERKRNYLAYGVSETNQEQFSRLQKKKQAEIEEKNQEFKLRIEGRKKNVGDYSVGQVLYGSVTTELDFGCFVNIGKSDGFINTSKFSNEEKEQFSQKLTKGSRVKCEIINIDLTKRNIDLIPTTKNLTKATQDKSKNTTPYKNKLKKSTKTDIKSIKNKKEIERIDAVVDSILESGGNDALKFFIRFISKNIKENSNEWSITVPKNKKNTIRLNNNSLEGAYINDKGLMVVMLNPDGKSSADLKYLIDRHVPVKDRQGKYIKVPKAVPLFLTFTQTQGKKKLLYSGYCEFFKEAISTGTNKWKNAHSEYAIKRLAKLSSVELTQPEYIK
;
A
#
# COMPACT_ATOMS: atom_id res chain seq x y z
N MET A 1 14.54 -20.18 43.88
CA MET A 1 15.55 -20.45 42.84
C MET A 1 16.88 -19.87 43.28
N ASP A 2 17.98 -20.43 42.79
CA ASP A 2 19.29 -19.78 42.89
C ASP A 2 19.47 -18.91 41.63
N THR A 3 19.61 -17.59 41.84
CA THR A 3 19.65 -16.60 40.76
C THR A 3 20.95 -16.69 39.95
N ASP A 4 22.07 -16.98 40.61
CA ASP A 4 23.38 -17.07 39.95
C ASP A 4 23.44 -18.31 39.05
N ILE A 5 22.91 -19.44 39.52
CA ILE A 5 22.79 -20.67 38.71
C ILE A 5 21.84 -20.45 37.52
N VAL A 6 20.76 -19.69 37.67
CA VAL A 6 19.86 -19.34 36.56
C VAL A 6 20.58 -18.45 35.53
N LEU A 7 21.27 -17.40 35.97
CA LEU A 7 22.04 -16.49 35.11
C LEU A 7 23.20 -17.21 34.39
N GLU A 8 23.91 -18.11 35.07
CA GLU A 8 24.97 -18.93 34.45
C GLU A 8 24.38 -19.79 33.32
N ASN A 9 23.26 -20.48 33.57
CA ASN A 9 22.59 -21.32 32.58
C ASN A 9 21.95 -20.53 31.42
N MET A 10 21.51 -19.30 31.67
CA MET A 10 21.07 -18.37 30.63
C MET A 10 22.24 -17.83 29.80
N SER A 11 23.41 -17.59 30.40
CA SER A 11 24.61 -17.15 29.66
C SER A 11 25.08 -18.17 28.62
N LYS A 12 24.89 -19.48 28.88
CA LYS A 12 25.17 -20.60 27.93
C LYS A 12 24.28 -20.55 26.67
N LEU A 13 23.20 -19.76 26.71
CA LEU A 13 22.23 -19.54 25.64
C LEU A 13 22.27 -18.11 25.05
N LEU A 14 23.25 -17.28 25.42
CA LEU A 14 23.47 -15.97 24.82
C LEU A 14 23.58 -16.09 23.28
N GLY A 15 22.78 -15.31 22.55
CA GLY A 15 22.70 -15.37 21.08
C GLY A 15 22.02 -16.59 20.48
N LYS A 16 21.67 -17.61 21.27
CA LYS A 16 20.89 -18.78 20.82
C LYS A 16 19.40 -18.53 21.04
N GLU A 17 18.60 -19.18 20.20
CA GLU A 17 17.14 -19.20 20.34
C GLU A 17 16.70 -20.40 21.19
N PHE A 18 15.76 -20.17 22.11
CA PHE A 18 15.15 -21.22 22.93
C PHE A 18 13.69 -20.89 23.25
N LYS A 19 13.01 -21.83 23.92
CA LYS A 19 11.65 -21.65 24.45
C LYS A 19 11.67 -21.87 25.95
N ILE A 20 10.92 -21.06 26.70
CA ILE A 20 10.87 -21.14 28.18
C ILE A 20 10.48 -22.54 28.64
N ASN A 21 9.48 -23.18 28.01
CA ASN A 21 9.07 -24.54 28.35
C ASN A 21 10.19 -25.58 28.21
N ASP A 22 11.10 -25.40 27.25
CA ASP A 22 12.17 -26.36 26.96
C ASP A 22 13.41 -26.07 27.82
N PHE A 23 13.69 -24.79 28.11
CA PHE A 23 14.66 -24.36 29.13
C PHE A 23 14.29 -24.87 30.52
N CYS A 24 13.04 -24.67 30.95
CA CYS A 24 12.57 -25.11 32.26
C CYS A 24 12.67 -26.63 32.42
N LYS A 25 12.40 -27.41 31.37
CA LYS A 25 12.62 -28.87 31.39
C LYS A 25 14.11 -29.24 31.45
N ALA A 26 14.96 -28.59 30.65
CA ALA A 26 16.39 -28.90 30.58
C ALA A 26 17.13 -28.65 31.91
N TYR A 27 16.68 -27.66 32.70
CA TYR A 27 17.28 -27.29 33.99
C TYR A 27 16.39 -27.64 35.21
N ASN A 28 15.33 -28.45 35.01
CA ASN A 28 14.38 -28.88 36.05
C ASN A 28 13.80 -27.74 36.91
N LEU A 29 13.34 -26.68 36.26
CA LEU A 29 12.83 -25.45 36.86
C LEU A 29 11.29 -25.37 36.80
N GLU A 30 10.66 -24.85 37.86
CA GLU A 30 9.22 -24.62 37.85
C GLU A 30 8.86 -23.37 36.99
N LYS A 31 8.04 -23.56 35.96
CA LYS A 31 7.71 -22.53 34.95
C LYS A 31 7.15 -21.23 35.56
N LYS A 32 6.22 -21.31 36.52
CA LYS A 32 5.58 -20.10 37.09
C LYS A 32 6.56 -19.31 37.97
N GLN A 33 7.47 -19.98 38.68
CA GLN A 33 8.56 -19.32 39.41
C GLN A 33 9.58 -18.69 38.45
N PHE A 34 10.01 -19.43 37.42
CA PHE A 34 10.99 -18.96 36.45
C PHE A 34 10.52 -17.70 35.71
N ILE A 35 9.25 -17.62 35.32
CA ILE A 35 8.70 -16.45 34.62
C ILE A 35 8.76 -15.18 35.49
N LYS A 36 8.56 -15.28 36.81
CA LYS A 36 8.71 -14.12 37.71
C LYS A 36 10.15 -13.66 37.81
N LEU A 37 11.07 -14.59 38.12
CA LEU A 37 12.50 -14.32 38.20
C LEU A 37 13.07 -13.76 36.88
N PHE A 38 12.56 -14.23 35.74
CA PHE A 38 12.95 -13.75 34.42
C PHE A 38 12.57 -12.28 34.19
N PHE A 39 11.41 -11.82 34.69
CA PHE A 39 11.03 -10.40 34.64
C PHE A 39 11.76 -9.55 35.68
N GLU A 40 11.99 -10.08 36.89
CA GLU A 40 12.80 -9.43 37.92
C GLU A 40 14.21 -9.13 37.38
N LEU A 41 14.84 -10.12 36.72
CA LEU A 41 16.14 -9.97 36.05
C LEU A 41 16.12 -9.04 34.82
N GLU A 42 14.97 -8.85 34.15
CA GLU A 42 14.84 -7.88 33.05
C GLU A 42 14.76 -6.44 33.60
N ASP A 43 13.95 -6.19 34.63
CA ASP A 43 13.78 -4.87 35.23
C ASP A 43 15.00 -4.42 36.06
N GLU A 44 15.79 -5.36 36.60
CA GLU A 44 17.15 -5.11 37.11
C GLU A 44 18.18 -4.79 36.00
N GLY A 45 17.87 -5.10 34.74
CA GLY A 45 18.79 -4.98 33.60
C GLY A 45 19.80 -6.13 33.47
N SER A 46 19.80 -7.08 34.41
CA SER A 46 20.66 -8.27 34.48
C SER A 46 20.54 -9.16 33.23
N ILE A 47 19.39 -9.16 32.55
CA ILE A 47 19.19 -9.77 31.22
C ILE A 47 18.52 -8.79 30.23
N LYS A 48 18.73 -9.03 28.94
CA LYS A 48 17.91 -8.48 27.85
C LYS A 48 17.65 -9.56 26.81
N PHE A 49 16.47 -9.55 26.18
CA PHE A 49 16.08 -10.54 25.19
C PHE A 49 15.32 -9.93 24.01
N SER A 50 15.21 -10.68 22.93
CA SER A 50 14.41 -10.36 21.76
C SER A 50 13.64 -11.59 21.26
N LEU A 51 12.64 -11.34 20.42
CA LEU A 51 11.89 -12.37 19.69
C LEU A 51 12.55 -12.64 18.33
N THR A 52 12.38 -13.85 17.83
CA THR A 52 12.83 -14.26 16.49
C THR A 52 11.63 -14.57 15.58
N ASN A 53 11.86 -14.56 14.26
CA ASN A 53 10.84 -14.84 13.23
C ASN A 53 10.22 -16.26 13.34
N THR A 54 10.81 -17.15 14.14
CA THR A 54 10.33 -18.50 14.49
C THR A 54 9.57 -18.55 15.83
N ASN A 55 9.28 -17.38 16.43
CA ASN A 55 8.63 -17.20 17.71
C ASN A 55 9.38 -17.78 18.92
N GLY A 56 10.72 -17.87 18.82
CA GLY A 56 11.59 -18.23 19.94
C GLY A 56 12.14 -16.99 20.66
N ILE A 57 12.56 -17.17 21.91
CA ILE A 57 13.22 -16.13 22.71
C ILE A 57 14.73 -16.26 22.52
N ARG A 58 15.42 -15.12 22.33
CA ARG A 58 16.87 -15.04 22.20
C ARG A 58 17.42 -14.04 23.21
N LEU A 59 18.39 -14.46 24.03
CA LEU A 59 19.07 -13.56 24.96
C LEU A 59 20.07 -12.69 24.20
N VAL A 60 19.95 -11.37 24.37
CA VAL A 60 20.77 -10.31 23.74
C VAL A 60 21.91 -9.89 24.65
N SER A 61 21.67 -9.85 25.97
CA SER A 61 22.72 -9.70 26.99
C SER A 61 22.36 -10.45 28.28
N VAL A 62 23.38 -10.93 29.00
CA VAL A 62 23.29 -11.50 30.35
C VAL A 62 24.50 -11.01 31.14
N LEU A 63 24.32 -10.39 32.30
CA LEU A 63 25.40 -9.85 33.15
C LEU A 63 26.42 -9.02 32.34
N ASP A 64 25.91 -7.97 31.67
CA ASP A 64 26.61 -7.07 30.74
C ASP A 64 27.33 -7.70 29.53
N LYS A 65 27.36 -9.04 29.40
CA LYS A 65 27.89 -9.73 28.23
C LYS A 65 26.86 -9.71 27.10
N GLY A 66 27.02 -8.80 26.15
CA GLY A 66 26.20 -8.66 24.95
C GLY A 66 26.75 -9.38 23.71
N ILE A 67 25.89 -9.65 22.72
CA ILE A 67 26.29 -10.18 21.41
C ILE A 67 26.87 -9.06 20.54
N GLN A 68 28.01 -9.28 19.86
CA GLN A 68 28.65 -8.28 18.99
C GLN A 68 28.16 -8.28 17.51
N ASN A 69 27.16 -9.07 17.15
CA ASN A 69 26.76 -9.27 15.75
C ASN A 69 25.62 -8.33 15.32
N GLU A 70 25.93 -7.37 14.44
CA GLU A 70 25.04 -6.32 13.90
C GLU A 70 23.89 -6.82 12.97
N ASN A 71 23.54 -8.12 12.99
CA ASN A 71 22.54 -8.72 12.10
C ASN A 71 21.44 -9.48 12.88
N ILE A 72 20.74 -8.75 13.75
CA ILE A 72 19.42 -9.14 14.25
C ILE A 72 18.41 -8.18 13.62
N GLN A 73 17.44 -8.72 12.87
CA GLN A 73 16.30 -7.90 12.41
C GLN A 73 15.36 -7.70 13.60
N GLU A 74 15.35 -6.49 14.15
CA GLU A 74 14.54 -6.13 15.31
C GLU A 74 13.04 -5.98 14.95
N GLU A 75 12.34 -7.11 14.81
CA GLU A 75 10.90 -7.13 15.07
C GLU A 75 10.69 -6.99 16.59
N LEU A 76 10.69 -5.73 17.05
CA LEU A 76 10.48 -5.30 18.43
C LEU A 76 9.04 -5.60 18.91
N TYR A 77 8.73 -6.88 19.06
CA TYR A 77 7.52 -7.35 19.72
C TYR A 77 7.63 -7.07 21.22
N ILE A 78 6.90 -6.04 21.67
CA ILE A 78 6.79 -5.70 23.09
C ILE A 78 5.94 -6.79 23.76
N PHE A 79 6.59 -7.67 24.51
CA PHE A 79 5.89 -8.59 25.39
C PHE A 79 5.14 -7.83 26.50
N PRO A 80 3.99 -8.33 26.98
CA PRO A 80 3.33 -7.75 28.15
C PRO A 80 4.18 -7.96 29.40
N LYS A 81 4.36 -6.89 30.20
CA LYS A 81 4.98 -6.95 31.55
C LYS A 81 4.07 -7.58 32.63
N ASP A 82 2.90 -8.06 32.24
CA ASP A 82 1.99 -8.84 33.06
C ASP A 82 2.38 -10.33 32.97
N PRO A 83 2.86 -10.98 34.06
CA PRO A 83 3.38 -12.34 34.00
C PRO A 83 2.36 -13.40 33.56
N ASP A 84 1.08 -13.21 33.88
CA ASP A 84 0.02 -14.15 33.51
C ASP A 84 -0.34 -13.97 32.02
N LEU A 85 -0.39 -12.72 31.54
CA LEU A 85 -0.60 -12.42 30.12
C LEU A 85 0.61 -12.85 29.27
N PHE A 86 1.83 -12.73 29.78
CA PHE A 86 3.04 -13.25 29.16
C PHE A 86 3.01 -14.78 29.07
N ASN A 87 2.66 -15.46 30.16
CA ASN A 87 2.50 -16.91 30.18
C ASN A 87 1.44 -17.38 29.16
N LEU A 88 0.31 -16.67 29.04
CA LEU A 88 -0.70 -16.90 28.01
C LEU A 88 -0.16 -16.71 26.59
N VAL A 89 0.60 -15.64 26.31
CA VAL A 89 1.20 -15.40 24.99
C VAL A 89 2.20 -16.52 24.62
N VAL A 90 3.09 -16.90 25.55
CA VAL A 90 4.07 -17.98 25.36
C VAL A 90 3.39 -19.33 25.14
N PHE A 91 2.35 -19.64 25.94
CA PHE A 91 1.52 -20.83 25.75
C PHE A 91 0.85 -20.81 24.36
N GLY A 92 0.23 -19.70 23.97
CA GLY A 92 -0.40 -19.51 22.68
C GLY A 92 0.56 -19.69 21.50
N LEU A 93 1.82 -19.30 21.63
CA LEU A 93 2.86 -19.50 20.60
C LEU A 93 3.28 -20.98 20.45
N SER A 94 2.93 -21.85 21.39
CA SER A 94 3.17 -23.30 21.31
C SER A 94 2.01 -24.12 20.70
N LEU A 95 0.87 -23.49 20.43
CA LEU A 95 -0.34 -24.17 19.92
C LEU A 95 -0.23 -24.56 18.43
N LYS A 96 -0.92 -25.65 18.06
CA LYS A 96 -1.17 -26.00 16.65
C LYS A 96 -2.06 -24.94 15.99
N ILE A 97 -1.86 -24.71 14.69
CA ILE A 97 -2.51 -23.63 13.89
C ILE A 97 -4.03 -23.51 14.14
N ASP A 98 -4.78 -24.61 14.05
CA ASP A 98 -6.23 -24.64 14.33
C ASP A 98 -6.61 -24.02 15.69
N LEU A 99 -5.85 -24.36 16.74
CA LEU A 99 -6.11 -23.90 18.11
C LEU A 99 -5.54 -22.51 18.35
N ARG A 100 -4.44 -22.16 17.67
CA ARG A 100 -3.87 -20.80 17.68
C ARG A 100 -4.88 -19.78 17.15
N ILE A 101 -5.58 -20.10 16.06
CA ILE A 101 -6.59 -19.22 15.46
C ILE A 101 -7.76 -18.94 16.42
N GLU A 102 -8.21 -19.92 17.20
CA GLU A 102 -9.23 -19.67 18.24
C GLU A 102 -8.65 -18.96 19.47
N PHE A 103 -7.39 -19.22 19.83
CA PHE A 103 -6.72 -18.51 20.92
C PHE A 103 -6.58 -17.02 20.61
N ASP A 104 -6.12 -16.65 19.42
CA ASP A 104 -5.99 -15.24 19.01
C ASP A 104 -7.34 -14.50 19.02
N LYS A 105 -8.45 -15.18 18.66
CA LYS A 105 -9.82 -14.63 18.79
C LYS A 105 -10.25 -14.45 20.25
N CYS A 106 -9.76 -15.26 21.18
CA CYS A 106 -10.01 -15.07 22.61
C CYS A 106 -9.10 -14.00 23.25
N MET A 107 -8.00 -13.62 22.58
CA MET A 107 -7.14 -12.52 22.99
C MET A 107 -7.64 -11.15 22.52
N THR A 108 -8.59 -11.09 21.56
CA THR A 108 -9.23 -9.83 21.14
C THR A 108 -10.39 -9.36 22.04
N GLU A 109 -10.85 -10.18 22.96
CA GLU A 109 -11.92 -9.84 23.91
C GLU A 109 -11.39 -9.87 25.35
N GLU A 110 -11.37 -8.71 26.01
CA GLU A 110 -10.88 -8.54 27.40
C GLU A 110 -11.58 -9.50 28.38
N SER A 111 -12.90 -9.67 28.23
CA SER A 111 -13.69 -10.58 29.06
C SER A 111 -13.37 -12.07 28.86
N THR A 112 -12.65 -12.46 27.79
CA THR A 112 -12.12 -13.82 27.64
C THR A 112 -10.65 -13.92 28.05
N VAL A 113 -9.84 -12.87 27.89
CA VAL A 113 -8.50 -12.81 28.47
C VAL A 113 -8.55 -13.03 30.00
N ASP A 114 -9.46 -12.35 30.70
CA ASP A 114 -9.63 -12.51 32.15
C ASP A 114 -10.16 -13.89 32.58
N LYS A 115 -10.80 -14.63 31.68
CA LYS A 115 -11.20 -16.03 31.91
C LYS A 115 -10.02 -16.96 31.68
N LEU A 116 -9.24 -16.73 30.63
CA LEU A 116 -8.03 -17.50 30.32
C LEU A 116 -6.95 -17.35 31.40
N LYS A 117 -6.76 -16.15 31.96
CA LYS A 117 -5.86 -15.92 33.12
C LYS A 117 -6.22 -16.75 34.36
N LYS A 118 -7.47 -17.19 34.48
CA LYS A 118 -8.00 -17.96 35.63
C LYS A 118 -8.13 -19.46 35.33
N MET A 119 -7.65 -19.91 34.17
CA MET A 119 -7.69 -21.31 33.74
C MET A 119 -6.28 -21.91 33.68
N GLU A 120 -6.15 -23.16 34.09
CA GLU A 120 -4.91 -23.92 33.88
C GLU A 120 -4.77 -24.37 32.41
N GLU A 121 -3.53 -24.55 31.93
CA GLU A 121 -3.23 -24.80 30.50
C GLU A 121 -4.06 -25.94 29.87
N HIS A 122 -4.36 -26.99 30.65
CA HIS A 122 -5.18 -28.12 30.19
C HIS A 122 -6.66 -27.76 29.99
N GLN A 123 -7.20 -26.83 30.79
CA GLN A 123 -8.57 -26.33 30.66
C GLN A 123 -8.69 -25.43 29.43
N ILE A 124 -7.69 -24.56 29.21
CA ILE A 124 -7.60 -23.73 28.00
C ILE A 124 -7.54 -24.61 26.75
N LEU A 125 -6.71 -25.66 26.75
CA LEU A 125 -6.64 -26.64 25.66
C LEU A 125 -7.97 -27.35 25.40
N SER A 126 -8.76 -27.65 26.44
CA SER A 126 -10.09 -28.26 26.29
C SER A 126 -11.12 -27.28 25.71
N PHE A 127 -11.13 -26.05 26.23
CA PHE A 127 -11.99 -24.96 25.77
C PHE A 127 -11.77 -24.62 24.29
N LEU A 128 -10.50 -24.46 23.87
CA LEU A 128 -10.14 -24.18 22.48
C LEU A 128 -10.52 -25.32 21.52
N LYS A 129 -10.39 -26.59 21.94
CA LYS A 129 -10.82 -27.76 21.14
C LYS A 129 -12.33 -27.73 20.91
N SER A 130 -13.12 -27.63 21.98
CA SER A 130 -14.59 -27.59 21.90
C SER A 130 -15.09 -26.44 21.01
N ARG A 131 -14.49 -25.25 21.15
CA ARG A 131 -14.76 -24.09 20.29
C ARG A 131 -14.40 -24.34 18.82
N ALA A 132 -13.24 -24.93 18.54
CA ALA A 132 -12.82 -25.28 17.18
C ALA A 132 -13.70 -26.38 16.54
N GLU A 133 -14.21 -27.33 17.33
CA GLU A 133 -15.12 -28.39 16.88
C GLU A 133 -16.53 -27.83 16.57
N PHE A 134 -17.07 -26.98 17.44
CA PHE A 134 -18.32 -26.26 17.20
C PHE A 134 -18.30 -25.48 15.86
N PHE A 135 -17.23 -24.70 15.62
CA PHE A 135 -17.10 -23.98 14.35
C PHE A 135 -16.86 -24.90 13.14
N LYS A 136 -16.26 -26.09 13.30
CA LYS A 136 -16.14 -27.09 12.21
C LYS A 136 -17.50 -27.70 11.85
N GLU A 137 -18.36 -27.96 12.83
CA GLU A 137 -19.73 -28.42 12.63
C GLU A 137 -20.61 -27.37 11.93
N ASP A 138 -20.59 -26.12 12.39
CA ASP A 138 -21.50 -25.09 11.90
C ASP A 138 -21.16 -24.64 10.47
N ASN A 139 -19.86 -24.49 10.17
CA ASN A 139 -19.40 -24.29 8.80
C ASN A 139 -19.80 -25.44 7.86
N LYS A 140 -19.82 -26.70 8.34
CA LYS A 140 -20.27 -27.87 7.56
C LYS A 140 -21.78 -27.80 7.25
N LYS A 141 -22.58 -27.30 8.20
CA LYS A 141 -24.04 -27.05 8.03
C LYS A 141 -24.30 -25.94 7.00
N GLU A 142 -23.60 -24.81 7.09
CA GLU A 142 -23.73 -23.72 6.10
C GLU A 142 -23.24 -24.10 4.71
N LEU A 143 -22.09 -24.78 4.59
CA LEU A 143 -21.59 -25.27 3.30
C LEU A 143 -22.59 -26.21 2.61
N ALA A 144 -23.38 -26.98 3.36
CA ALA A 144 -24.47 -27.79 2.81
C ALA A 144 -25.64 -26.94 2.26
N LYS A 145 -26.13 -25.95 3.03
CA LYS A 145 -27.18 -25.01 2.57
C LYS A 145 -26.73 -24.28 1.29
N ILE A 146 -25.52 -23.75 1.30
CA ILE A 146 -24.89 -23.04 0.18
C ILE A 146 -24.76 -23.94 -1.07
N LYS A 147 -24.51 -25.25 -0.90
CA LYS A 147 -24.45 -26.21 -2.02
C LYS A 147 -25.80 -26.38 -2.71
N VAL A 148 -26.88 -26.53 -1.93
CA VAL A 148 -28.25 -26.72 -2.46
C VAL A 148 -28.69 -25.51 -3.29
N GLU A 149 -28.56 -24.29 -2.77
CA GLU A 149 -29.01 -23.09 -3.47
C GLU A 149 -28.12 -22.77 -4.70
N LYS A 150 -26.81 -23.12 -4.66
CA LYS A 150 -25.94 -23.08 -5.86
C LYS A 150 -26.40 -24.03 -6.96
N GLU A 151 -27.00 -25.18 -6.64
CA GLU A 151 -27.58 -26.08 -7.65
C GLU A 151 -28.92 -25.56 -8.21
N ARG A 152 -29.76 -24.96 -7.36
CA ARG A 152 -31.00 -24.29 -7.78
C ARG A 152 -30.74 -23.17 -8.78
N LEU A 153 -29.76 -22.30 -8.50
CA LEU A 153 -29.32 -21.24 -9.42
C LEU A 153 -28.81 -21.81 -10.76
N LYS A 154 -28.02 -22.90 -10.74
CA LYS A 154 -27.58 -23.58 -11.98
C LYS A 154 -28.74 -24.16 -12.81
N ARG A 155 -29.83 -24.61 -12.19
CA ARG A 155 -31.04 -25.04 -12.93
C ARG A 155 -31.70 -23.83 -13.60
N LEU A 156 -31.95 -22.75 -12.85
CA LEU A 156 -32.50 -21.50 -13.38
C LEU A 156 -31.69 -20.91 -14.55
N GLU A 157 -30.36 -20.95 -14.52
CA GLU A 157 -29.52 -20.53 -15.65
C GLU A 157 -29.67 -21.42 -16.90
N ARG A 158 -29.78 -22.74 -16.72
CA ARG A 158 -29.98 -23.70 -17.83
C ARG A 158 -31.33 -23.47 -18.51
N ASP A 159 -32.39 -23.27 -17.72
CA ASP A 159 -33.74 -23.09 -18.27
C ASP A 159 -33.95 -21.67 -18.84
N LYS A 160 -33.26 -20.64 -18.30
CA LYS A 160 -33.12 -19.35 -19.00
C LYS A 160 -32.47 -19.53 -20.37
N LYS A 161 -31.32 -20.22 -20.48
CA LYS A 161 -30.65 -20.47 -21.78
C LYS A 161 -31.57 -21.14 -22.80
N LYS A 162 -32.32 -22.20 -22.42
CA LYS A 162 -33.31 -22.85 -23.30
C LYS A 162 -34.33 -21.86 -23.85
N ARG A 163 -34.86 -20.95 -23.02
CA ARG A 163 -35.87 -19.94 -23.43
C ARG A 163 -35.34 -18.86 -24.38
N THR A 164 -34.02 -18.68 -24.50
CA THR A 164 -33.42 -17.65 -25.37
C THR A 164 -33.23 -18.06 -26.83
N THR A 165 -33.39 -19.35 -27.16
CA THR A 165 -33.20 -19.88 -28.52
C THR A 165 -34.48 -20.53 -29.03
N ILE A 166 -34.93 -20.14 -30.22
CA ILE A 166 -35.99 -20.84 -30.97
C ILE A 166 -35.33 -21.68 -32.08
N ASP A 167 -35.95 -22.81 -32.41
CA ASP A 167 -35.70 -23.52 -33.66
C ASP A 167 -36.37 -22.78 -34.84
N LEU A 168 -35.70 -22.76 -36.00
CA LEU A 168 -36.17 -22.08 -37.21
C LEU A 168 -37.49 -22.68 -37.72
N THR A 169 -38.34 -21.84 -38.32
CA THR A 169 -39.51 -22.31 -39.10
C THR A 169 -39.07 -22.92 -40.45
N GLU A 170 -39.96 -23.66 -41.10
CA GLU A 170 -39.66 -24.24 -42.43
C GLU A 170 -39.50 -23.18 -43.53
N GLU A 171 -40.11 -22.00 -43.37
CA GLU A 171 -39.97 -20.88 -44.32
C GLU A 171 -38.62 -20.17 -44.14
N GLU A 172 -38.22 -19.90 -42.88
CA GLU A 172 -36.89 -19.37 -42.57
C GLU A 172 -35.79 -20.31 -43.06
N LYS A 173 -35.97 -21.64 -42.88
CA LYS A 173 -35.03 -22.65 -43.40
C LYS A 173 -34.92 -22.60 -44.93
N LYS A 174 -36.03 -22.43 -45.67
CA LYS A 174 -36.01 -22.32 -47.14
C LYS A 174 -35.24 -21.08 -47.59
N ALA A 175 -35.61 -19.90 -47.09
CA ALA A 175 -34.94 -18.63 -47.44
C ALA A 175 -33.43 -18.66 -47.13
N ILE A 176 -33.04 -19.20 -45.96
CA ILE A 176 -31.63 -19.36 -45.58
C ILE A 176 -30.89 -20.33 -46.52
N ASN A 177 -31.51 -21.44 -46.95
CA ASN A 177 -30.90 -22.37 -47.91
C ASN A 177 -30.74 -21.76 -49.30
N GLU A 178 -31.66 -20.91 -49.76
CA GLU A 178 -31.57 -20.23 -51.05
C GLU A 178 -30.43 -19.21 -51.09
N VAL A 179 -30.30 -18.37 -50.05
CA VAL A 179 -29.16 -17.45 -49.90
C VAL A 179 -27.84 -18.22 -49.81
N GLN A 180 -27.81 -19.34 -49.08
CA GLN A 180 -26.61 -20.19 -49.00
C GLN A 180 -26.23 -20.82 -50.35
N LYS A 181 -27.20 -21.30 -51.15
CA LYS A 181 -26.97 -21.76 -52.53
C LYS A 181 -26.41 -20.63 -53.40
N LYS A 182 -27.05 -19.45 -53.39
CA LYS A 182 -26.69 -18.30 -54.23
C LYS A 182 -25.26 -17.81 -53.99
N HIS A 183 -24.75 -17.92 -52.76
CA HIS A 183 -23.41 -17.48 -52.38
C HIS A 183 -22.41 -18.61 -52.09
N LYS A 184 -22.74 -19.88 -52.44
CA LYS A 184 -21.91 -21.08 -52.19
C LYS A 184 -21.47 -21.24 -50.72
N LEU A 185 -22.29 -20.81 -49.77
CA LEU A 185 -22.01 -20.87 -48.33
C LEU A 185 -22.44 -22.23 -47.75
N GLY A 186 -21.59 -22.84 -46.92
CA GLY A 186 -21.89 -24.11 -46.27
C GLY A 186 -22.99 -24.01 -45.20
N LYS A 187 -23.88 -25.00 -45.15
CA LYS A 187 -25.01 -25.09 -44.20
C LYS A 187 -24.54 -25.03 -42.75
N LYS A 188 -24.81 -23.91 -42.05
CA LYS A 188 -24.34 -23.66 -40.66
C LYS A 188 -25.32 -22.96 -39.71
N ALA A 189 -26.52 -22.56 -40.17
CA ALA A 189 -27.53 -21.90 -39.32
C ALA A 189 -28.62 -22.89 -38.89
N VAL A 190 -28.97 -22.92 -37.60
CA VAL A 190 -29.93 -23.90 -37.02
C VAL A 190 -30.91 -23.27 -36.01
N LYS A 191 -30.52 -22.22 -35.27
CA LYS A 191 -31.35 -21.57 -34.24
C LYS A 191 -31.19 -20.04 -34.27
N VAL A 192 -32.25 -19.33 -33.91
CA VAL A 192 -32.28 -17.86 -33.78
C VAL A 192 -32.33 -17.49 -32.30
N LYS A 193 -31.69 -16.37 -31.94
CA LYS A 193 -31.83 -15.77 -30.59
C LYS A 193 -33.03 -14.83 -30.58
N ARG A 194 -33.88 -14.92 -29.56
CA ARG A 194 -34.85 -13.85 -29.27
C ARG A 194 -34.13 -12.59 -28.82
N GLU A 195 -34.69 -11.44 -29.17
CA GLU A 195 -34.43 -10.20 -28.44
C GLU A 195 -35.02 -10.30 -27.03
N ILE A 196 -34.36 -9.66 -26.07
CA ILE A 196 -34.67 -9.73 -24.64
C ILE A 196 -34.64 -8.30 -24.11
N ASP A 197 -35.61 -7.90 -23.27
CA ASP A 197 -35.52 -6.62 -22.58
C ASP A 197 -34.28 -6.58 -21.66
N SER A 198 -33.30 -5.80 -22.10
CA SER A 198 -32.03 -5.57 -21.41
C SER A 198 -32.21 -5.00 -19.99
N ASN A 199 -33.29 -4.27 -19.72
CA ASN A 199 -33.56 -3.72 -18.39
C ASN A 199 -34.02 -4.81 -17.43
N GLN A 200 -34.96 -5.66 -17.86
CA GLN A 200 -35.42 -6.79 -17.05
C GLN A 200 -34.33 -7.86 -16.87
N GLU A 201 -33.47 -8.10 -17.87
CA GLU A 201 -32.28 -8.95 -17.68
C GLU A 201 -31.28 -8.34 -16.68
N ARG A 202 -31.02 -7.03 -16.75
CA ARG A 202 -30.18 -6.31 -15.78
C ARG A 202 -30.71 -6.40 -14.36
N LYS A 203 -32.01 -6.18 -14.14
CA LYS A 203 -32.66 -6.34 -12.82
C LYS A 203 -32.47 -7.75 -12.26
N ASN A 204 -32.78 -8.77 -13.07
CA ASN A 204 -32.61 -10.18 -12.74
C ASN A 204 -31.16 -10.52 -12.35
N ARG A 205 -30.16 -9.97 -13.06
CA ARG A 205 -28.74 -10.20 -12.77
C ARG A 205 -28.34 -9.63 -11.41
N LEU A 206 -28.76 -8.39 -11.10
CA LEU A 206 -28.46 -7.73 -9.82
C LEU A 206 -29.13 -8.45 -8.64
N GLU A 207 -30.33 -9.00 -8.83
CA GLU A 207 -31.04 -9.75 -7.79
C GLU A 207 -30.36 -11.10 -7.48
N VAL A 208 -29.88 -11.81 -8.49
CA VAL A 208 -29.05 -13.03 -8.32
C VAL A 208 -27.72 -12.68 -7.63
N GLU A 209 -27.14 -11.51 -7.92
CA GLU A 209 -25.93 -11.03 -7.27
C GLU A 209 -26.16 -10.75 -5.77
N ARG A 210 -27.24 -10.02 -5.41
CA ARG A 210 -27.63 -9.82 -4.00
C ARG A 210 -27.84 -11.13 -3.25
N LYS A 211 -28.58 -12.08 -3.84
CA LYS A 211 -28.84 -13.39 -3.23
C LYS A 211 -27.55 -14.21 -3.06
N ARG A 212 -26.64 -14.16 -4.04
CA ARG A 212 -25.31 -14.79 -3.94
C ARG A 212 -24.44 -14.16 -2.86
N ASN A 213 -24.48 -12.83 -2.72
CA ASN A 213 -23.69 -12.10 -1.73
C ASN A 213 -24.26 -12.27 -0.30
N TYR A 214 -25.58 -12.35 -0.16
CA TYR A 214 -26.23 -12.73 1.10
C TYR A 214 -25.77 -14.12 1.58
N LEU A 215 -25.73 -15.11 0.69
CA LEU A 215 -25.22 -16.46 0.95
C LEU A 215 -23.69 -16.55 1.16
N ALA A 216 -22.95 -15.46 0.97
CA ALA A 216 -21.49 -15.41 1.13
C ALA A 216 -21.02 -14.53 2.29
N TYR A 217 -21.78 -13.48 2.61
CA TYR A 217 -21.40 -12.40 3.54
C TYR A 217 -22.52 -11.97 4.50
N GLY A 218 -23.71 -12.61 4.45
CA GLY A 218 -24.87 -12.26 5.27
C GLY A 218 -25.63 -10.99 4.86
N VAL A 219 -25.17 -10.25 3.83
CA VAL A 219 -25.75 -8.95 3.43
C VAL A 219 -26.30 -9.01 1.99
N SER A 220 -27.54 -8.56 1.80
CA SER A 220 -28.27 -8.58 0.51
C SER A 220 -27.91 -7.40 -0.42
N GLU A 221 -26.61 -7.18 -0.61
CA GLU A 221 -26.03 -6.09 -1.39
C GLU A 221 -25.26 -6.60 -2.61
N THR A 222 -25.29 -5.85 -3.71
CA THR A 222 -24.43 -6.10 -4.88
C THR A 222 -22.97 -5.74 -4.56
N ASN A 223 -22.02 -6.22 -5.37
CA ASN A 223 -20.60 -5.94 -5.12
C ASN A 223 -20.26 -4.44 -5.22
N GLN A 224 -21.03 -3.68 -6.02
CA GLN A 224 -20.90 -2.22 -6.13
C GLN A 224 -21.40 -1.50 -4.86
N GLU A 225 -22.50 -1.96 -4.28
CA GLU A 225 -23.01 -1.42 -3.01
C GLU A 225 -22.08 -1.77 -1.85
N GLN A 226 -21.61 -3.02 -1.76
CA GLN A 226 -20.63 -3.48 -0.78
C GLN A 226 -19.35 -2.63 -0.81
N PHE A 227 -18.78 -2.42 -2.01
CA PHE A 227 -17.61 -1.56 -2.19
C PHE A 227 -17.90 -0.13 -1.73
N SER A 228 -19.03 0.45 -2.15
CA SER A 228 -19.43 1.81 -1.77
C SER A 228 -19.61 1.99 -0.26
N ARG A 229 -20.18 0.98 0.41
CA ARG A 229 -20.38 0.95 1.87
C ARG A 229 -19.05 0.84 2.62
N LEU A 230 -18.13 0.00 2.15
CA LEU A 230 -16.80 -0.16 2.73
C LEU A 230 -15.94 1.10 2.56
N GLN A 231 -15.98 1.75 1.39
CA GLN A 231 -15.30 3.04 1.17
C GLN A 231 -15.84 4.12 2.12
N LYS A 232 -17.16 4.26 2.25
CA LYS A 232 -17.77 5.21 3.20
C LYS A 232 -17.35 4.95 4.65
N LYS A 233 -17.32 3.69 5.11
CA LYS A 233 -16.85 3.36 6.47
C LYS A 233 -15.39 3.76 6.67
N LYS A 234 -14.51 3.41 5.72
CA LYS A 234 -13.08 3.76 5.80
C LYS A 234 -12.85 5.27 5.80
N GLN A 235 -13.61 6.01 5.01
CA GLN A 235 -13.53 7.47 4.97
C GLN A 235 -13.94 8.10 6.31
N ALA A 236 -15.06 7.65 6.90
CA ALA A 236 -15.52 8.12 8.21
C ALA A 236 -14.49 7.84 9.33
N GLU A 237 -13.87 6.66 9.34
CA GLU A 237 -12.83 6.30 10.32
C GLU A 237 -11.57 7.19 10.19
N ILE A 238 -11.23 7.60 8.96
CA ILE A 238 -10.13 8.55 8.70
C ILE A 238 -10.52 9.96 9.14
N GLU A 239 -11.76 10.39 8.91
CA GLU A 239 -12.27 11.70 9.33
C GLU A 239 -12.35 11.82 10.86
N GLU A 240 -12.82 10.78 11.54
CA GLU A 240 -12.85 10.66 13.01
C GLU A 240 -11.45 10.81 13.62
N LYS A 241 -10.48 10.01 13.14
CA LYS A 241 -9.07 10.09 13.60
C LYS A 241 -8.43 11.46 13.31
N ASN A 242 -8.77 12.09 12.19
CA ASN A 242 -8.31 13.44 11.86
C ASN A 242 -8.97 14.53 12.74
N GLN A 243 -10.21 14.34 13.18
CA GLN A 243 -10.88 15.24 14.14
C GLN A 243 -10.29 15.08 15.54
N GLU A 244 -10.11 13.84 16.01
CA GLU A 244 -9.45 13.54 17.29
C GLU A 244 -8.04 14.15 17.34
N PHE A 245 -7.25 13.98 16.28
CA PHE A 245 -5.91 14.57 16.18
C PHE A 245 -5.94 16.11 16.23
N LYS A 246 -6.89 16.76 15.53
CA LYS A 246 -7.06 18.23 15.59
C LYS A 246 -7.39 18.70 17.00
N LEU A 247 -8.39 18.12 17.65
CA LEU A 247 -8.79 18.45 19.03
C LEU A 247 -7.64 18.25 20.02
N ARG A 248 -6.87 17.16 19.86
CA ARG A 248 -5.67 16.86 20.65
C ARG A 248 -4.53 17.88 20.46
N ILE A 249 -4.39 18.48 19.28
CA ILE A 249 -3.44 19.56 19.03
C ILE A 249 -3.98 20.90 19.59
N GLU A 250 -5.25 21.21 19.37
CA GLU A 250 -5.87 22.47 19.82
C GLU A 250 -5.91 22.59 21.35
N GLY A 251 -6.21 21.51 22.07
CA GLY A 251 -6.21 21.49 23.54
C GLY A 251 -4.86 21.82 24.21
N ARG A 252 -3.75 21.73 23.45
CA ARG A 252 -2.38 22.06 23.90
C ARG A 252 -1.94 23.50 23.60
N LYS A 253 -2.73 24.26 22.85
CA LYS A 253 -2.41 25.63 22.42
C LYS A 253 -2.78 26.69 23.47
N LYS A 254 -2.03 26.68 24.57
CA LYS A 254 -2.19 27.60 25.71
C LYS A 254 -0.99 28.55 25.82
N ASN A 255 -1.25 29.76 26.32
CA ASN A 255 -0.24 30.74 26.76
C ASN A 255 0.93 30.99 25.78
N VAL A 256 0.65 31.03 24.47
CA VAL A 256 1.66 31.27 23.42
C VAL A 256 2.30 32.67 23.52
N GLY A 257 1.61 33.64 24.14
CA GLY A 257 2.14 34.98 24.41
C GLY A 257 3.19 35.06 25.53
N ASP A 258 3.43 33.99 26.29
CA ASP A 258 4.43 33.94 27.37
C ASP A 258 5.86 33.72 26.83
N TYR A 259 6.02 33.59 25.50
CA TYR A 259 7.24 33.19 24.82
C TYR A 259 7.73 34.26 23.82
N SER A 260 9.04 34.30 23.56
CA SER A 260 9.65 35.24 22.61
C SER A 260 10.50 34.55 21.53
N VAL A 261 10.61 35.19 20.36
CA VAL A 261 11.47 34.72 19.27
C VAL A 261 12.95 34.87 19.67
N GLY A 262 13.77 33.85 19.38
CA GLY A 262 15.15 33.72 19.85
C GLY A 262 15.29 33.14 21.27
N GLN A 263 14.18 32.85 21.96
CA GLN A 263 14.23 32.20 23.27
C GLN A 263 14.65 30.73 23.13
N VAL A 264 15.65 30.33 23.93
CA VAL A 264 16.13 28.94 24.01
C VAL A 264 15.53 28.26 25.23
N LEU A 265 14.94 27.08 25.03
CA LEU A 265 14.19 26.30 26.00
C LEU A 265 14.60 24.83 25.97
N TYR A 266 14.15 24.06 26.97
CA TYR A 266 14.13 22.60 26.91
C TYR A 266 12.68 22.13 26.85
N GLY A 267 12.40 21.13 26.02
CA GLY A 267 11.09 20.51 25.91
C GLY A 267 11.17 19.01 25.65
N SER A 268 10.04 18.30 25.72
CA SER A 268 9.95 16.87 25.44
C SER A 268 9.13 16.57 24.20
N VAL A 269 9.59 15.66 23.34
CA VAL A 269 8.87 15.24 22.13
C VAL A 269 7.60 14.47 22.53
N THR A 270 6.42 14.98 22.18
CA THR A 270 5.13 14.38 22.55
C THR A 270 4.51 13.55 21.42
N THR A 271 4.76 13.96 20.17
CA THR A 271 4.22 13.35 18.95
C THR A 271 5.25 13.48 17.84
N GLU A 272 5.54 12.37 17.16
CA GLU A 272 6.50 12.26 16.06
C GLU A 272 5.74 12.04 14.73
N LEU A 273 6.23 12.61 13.63
CA LEU A 273 5.63 12.57 12.30
C LEU A 273 6.73 12.52 11.22
N ASP A 274 6.44 11.94 10.05
CA ASP A 274 7.38 11.80 8.91
C ASP A 274 8.07 13.12 8.48
N PHE A 275 7.43 14.27 8.77
CA PHE A 275 7.87 15.61 8.35
C PHE A 275 8.18 16.57 9.52
N GLY A 276 8.13 16.09 10.78
CA GLY A 276 8.43 16.92 11.95
C GLY A 276 8.01 16.30 13.28
N CYS A 277 8.14 17.03 14.39
CA CYS A 277 7.66 16.57 15.69
C CYS A 277 7.08 17.72 16.53
N PHE A 278 6.11 17.39 17.39
CA PHE A 278 5.59 18.30 18.41
C PHE A 278 6.39 18.12 19.70
N VAL A 279 6.85 19.25 20.25
CA VAL A 279 7.66 19.32 21.47
C VAL A 279 6.92 20.17 22.49
N ASN A 280 6.61 19.59 23.65
CA ASN A 280 6.05 20.32 24.78
C ASN A 280 7.16 21.17 25.43
N ILE A 281 6.99 22.49 25.42
CA ILE A 281 7.93 23.47 26.00
C ILE A 281 7.39 24.09 27.30
N GLY A 282 6.53 23.37 28.01
CA GLY A 282 5.97 23.71 29.32
C GLY A 282 4.51 24.15 29.25
N LYS A 283 4.26 25.38 28.82
CA LYS A 283 2.91 25.98 28.75
C LYS A 283 2.19 25.75 27.42
N SER A 284 2.94 25.44 26.36
CA SER A 284 2.45 25.14 25.00
C SER A 284 3.26 23.99 24.39
N ASP A 285 2.67 23.32 23.39
CA ASP A 285 3.45 22.62 22.37
C ASP A 285 4.01 23.62 21.34
N GLY A 286 5.20 23.34 20.81
CA GLY A 286 5.77 23.93 19.60
C GLY A 286 6.12 22.84 18.58
N PHE A 287 6.39 23.22 17.33
CA PHE A 287 6.59 22.27 16.22
C PHE A 287 7.97 22.42 15.59
N ILE A 288 8.71 21.30 15.48
CA ILE A 288 9.97 21.20 14.76
C ILE A 288 9.68 20.63 13.36
N ASN A 289 9.84 21.45 12.33
CA ASN A 289 9.69 21.02 10.93
C ASN A 289 11.01 20.43 10.41
N THR A 290 11.15 19.10 10.47
CA THR A 290 12.38 18.41 10.03
C THR A 290 12.61 18.54 8.53
N SER A 291 11.57 18.77 7.72
CA SER A 291 11.71 18.97 6.27
C SER A 291 12.58 20.17 5.89
N LYS A 292 12.75 21.15 6.78
CA LYS A 292 13.65 22.31 6.59
C LYS A 292 15.14 21.98 6.81
N PHE A 293 15.47 20.89 7.49
CA PHE A 293 16.86 20.52 7.81
C PHE A 293 17.58 19.84 6.64
N SER A 294 18.89 20.05 6.55
CA SER A 294 19.79 19.28 5.70
C SER A 294 19.85 17.80 6.13
N ASN A 295 20.42 16.94 5.29
CA ASN A 295 20.53 15.51 5.62
C ASN A 295 21.47 15.27 6.81
N GLU A 296 22.54 16.06 6.93
CA GLU A 296 23.51 15.96 8.02
C GLU A 296 22.91 16.40 9.36
N GLU A 297 22.09 17.46 9.38
CA GLU A 297 21.28 17.85 10.54
C GLU A 297 20.21 16.79 10.88
N LYS A 298 19.54 16.20 9.87
CA LYS A 298 18.58 15.12 10.09
C LYS A 298 19.23 13.89 10.73
N GLU A 299 20.40 13.48 10.24
CA GLU A 299 21.18 12.39 10.83
C GLU A 299 21.57 12.75 12.28
N GLN A 300 22.08 13.96 12.53
CA GLN A 300 22.47 14.45 13.87
C GLN A 300 21.31 14.57 14.89
N PHE A 301 20.10 14.89 14.42
CA PHE A 301 18.93 15.11 15.29
C PHE A 301 17.94 13.93 15.33
N SER A 302 18.03 12.96 14.40
CA SER A 302 17.14 11.79 14.33
C SER A 302 16.91 11.11 15.69
N GLN A 303 17.99 10.67 16.34
CA GLN A 303 17.98 10.02 17.65
C GLN A 303 17.39 10.90 18.77
N LYS A 304 17.41 12.22 18.62
CA LYS A 304 16.95 13.21 19.62
C LYS A 304 15.51 13.66 19.41
N LEU A 305 14.97 13.54 18.20
CA LEU A 305 13.60 13.92 17.85
C LEU A 305 12.61 12.77 17.98
N THR A 306 13.05 11.65 18.56
CA THR A 306 12.24 10.51 18.96
C THR A 306 11.24 10.86 20.07
N LYS A 307 10.04 10.30 20.00
CA LYS A 307 8.99 10.47 21.02
C LYS A 307 9.50 10.14 22.44
N GLY A 308 9.30 11.08 23.37
CA GLY A 308 9.74 11.01 24.77
C GLY A 308 11.07 11.71 25.05
N SER A 309 11.93 11.91 24.05
CA SER A 309 13.24 12.54 24.24
C SER A 309 13.15 14.00 24.68
N ARG A 310 14.08 14.44 25.54
CA ARG A 310 14.27 15.86 25.89
C ARG A 310 15.19 16.53 24.89
N VAL A 311 14.76 17.66 24.34
CA VAL A 311 15.47 18.41 23.29
C VAL A 311 15.65 19.86 23.74
N LYS A 312 16.83 20.42 23.46
CA LYS A 312 17.11 21.86 23.60
C LYS A 312 16.69 22.55 22.30
N CYS A 313 15.75 23.50 22.39
CA CYS A 313 15.10 24.11 21.23
C CYS A 313 15.17 25.63 21.29
N GLU A 314 15.23 26.28 20.13
CA GLU A 314 15.16 27.73 19.95
C GLU A 314 13.88 28.09 19.19
N ILE A 315 13.17 29.12 19.64
CA ILE A 315 11.96 29.62 18.99
C ILE A 315 12.34 30.49 17.79
N ILE A 316 12.00 30.05 16.57
CA ILE A 316 12.30 30.82 15.34
C ILE A 316 11.14 31.70 14.88
N ASN A 317 9.90 31.39 15.27
CA ASN A 317 8.70 32.13 14.87
C ASN A 317 7.53 31.82 15.82
N ILE A 318 6.65 32.79 16.04
CA ILE A 318 5.43 32.67 16.85
C ILE A 318 4.26 33.24 16.05
N ASP A 319 3.29 32.40 15.71
CA ASP A 319 2.02 32.82 15.12
C ASP A 319 0.95 32.87 16.22
N LEU A 320 0.72 34.07 16.75
CA LEU A 320 -0.30 34.34 17.78
C LEU A 320 -1.73 34.07 17.27
N THR A 321 -2.00 34.22 15.97
CA THR A 321 -3.34 34.03 15.39
C THR A 321 -3.72 32.55 15.34
N LYS A 322 -2.78 31.68 14.99
CA LYS A 322 -2.96 30.21 14.95
C LYS A 322 -2.56 29.53 16.25
N ARG A 323 -1.97 30.28 17.20
CA ARG A 323 -1.31 29.79 18.41
C ARG A 323 -0.29 28.67 18.08
N ASN A 324 0.59 28.94 17.12
CA ASN A 324 1.69 28.04 16.75
C ASN A 324 3.03 28.65 17.18
N ILE A 325 3.97 27.80 17.59
CA ILE A 325 5.37 28.15 17.86
C ILE A 325 6.23 27.25 16.98
N ASP A 326 7.01 27.82 16.06
CA ASP A 326 8.00 27.07 15.27
C ASP A 326 9.32 26.97 16.02
N LEU A 327 9.88 25.77 16.08
CA LEU A 327 11.10 25.43 16.83
C LEU A 327 12.20 24.88 15.93
N ILE A 328 13.46 25.12 16.31
CA ILE A 328 14.62 24.36 15.83
C ILE A 328 15.38 23.73 17.01
N PRO A 329 15.96 22.52 16.89
CA PRO A 329 16.86 21.98 17.90
C PRO A 329 18.21 22.71 17.84
N THR A 330 18.82 22.99 19.00
CA THR A 330 20.08 23.73 19.09
C THR A 330 21.12 23.00 19.95
N THR A 331 22.34 22.88 19.44
CA THR A 331 23.49 22.26 20.10
C THR A 331 24.41 23.27 20.78
N LYS A 332 24.18 24.58 20.61
CA LYS A 332 25.08 25.63 21.10
C LYS A 332 24.98 25.80 22.62
N ASN A 333 26.13 25.89 23.27
CA ASN A 333 26.27 26.59 24.54
C ASN A 333 26.60 28.06 24.20
N LEU A 334 25.74 28.99 24.61
CA LEU A 334 25.90 30.41 24.33
C LEU A 334 26.45 31.13 25.58
N THR A 335 27.75 31.32 25.61
CA THR A 335 28.37 32.40 26.40
C THR A 335 28.11 33.75 25.70
N LYS A 336 28.02 34.84 26.47
CA LYS A 336 27.52 36.13 26.00
C LYS A 336 28.57 36.92 25.19
N ALA A 337 28.37 37.04 23.87
CA ALA A 337 28.81 38.13 22.98
C ALA A 337 28.16 37.90 21.59
N THR A 338 27.78 38.88 20.77
CA THR A 338 27.91 40.36 20.84
C THR A 338 26.67 41.00 20.19
N GLN A 339 26.28 42.20 20.62
CA GLN A 339 25.47 43.10 19.77
C GLN A 339 26.44 43.95 18.92
N ASP A 340 26.30 44.00 17.59
CA ASP A 340 25.76 45.19 16.91
C ASP A 340 25.56 45.06 15.37
N LYS A 341 24.69 45.94 14.86
CA LYS A 341 24.47 46.48 13.49
C LYS A 341 25.12 45.88 12.21
N SER A 342 24.21 45.59 11.27
CA SER A 342 24.14 46.19 9.91
C SER A 342 24.96 45.64 8.71
N LYS A 343 24.21 45.13 7.71
CA LYS A 343 24.39 45.23 6.25
C LYS A 343 25.81 45.43 5.67
N ASN A 344 26.36 44.38 5.05
CA ASN A 344 26.65 44.28 3.60
C ASN A 344 27.52 43.06 3.29
N THR A 345 27.25 42.32 2.20
CA THR A 345 28.28 41.51 1.49
C THR A 345 27.82 40.98 0.13
N THR A 346 28.52 41.38 -0.92
CA THR A 346 28.77 40.62 -2.16
C THR A 346 30.13 41.07 -2.71
N PRO A 347 30.84 40.28 -3.55
CA PRO A 347 30.84 38.82 -3.65
C PRO A 347 32.28 38.23 -3.55
N TYR A 348 32.44 36.91 -3.34
CA TYR A 348 33.72 36.25 -3.66
C TYR A 348 33.55 34.80 -4.14
N LYS A 349 34.14 34.50 -5.31
CA LYS A 349 34.57 33.16 -5.78
C LYS A 349 36.10 33.31 -5.88
N ASN A 350 36.95 32.46 -5.31
CA ASN A 350 37.35 31.08 -5.68
C ASN A 350 38.30 30.60 -4.54
N LYS A 351 38.63 29.33 -4.26
CA LYS A 351 38.26 27.94 -4.61
C LYS A 351 38.75 27.07 -3.39
N LEU A 352 38.60 25.75 -3.23
CA LEU A 352 38.90 24.59 -4.08
C LEU A 352 38.00 23.38 -3.73
N LYS A 353 38.01 22.35 -4.59
CA LYS A 353 37.02 21.25 -4.67
C LYS A 353 36.93 20.33 -3.42
N LYS A 354 35.73 20.21 -2.86
CA LYS A 354 35.01 18.91 -2.72
C LYS A 354 33.59 19.11 -3.27
N SER A 355 33.11 18.24 -4.15
CA SER A 355 31.83 18.45 -4.86
C SER A 355 30.63 18.15 -3.96
N THR A 356 29.69 19.08 -3.83
CA THR A 356 28.58 18.96 -2.88
C THR A 356 27.43 18.09 -3.41
N LYS A 357 26.58 17.56 -2.51
CA LYS A 357 25.30 16.91 -2.89
C LYS A 357 24.43 17.86 -3.75
N THR A 358 24.57 19.18 -3.58
CA THR A 358 23.85 20.23 -4.31
C THR A 358 24.27 20.34 -5.77
N ASP A 359 25.59 20.34 -6.06
CA ASP A 359 26.13 20.29 -7.42
C ASP A 359 25.69 19.01 -8.15
N ILE A 360 25.71 17.89 -7.43
CA ILE A 360 25.27 16.60 -7.95
C ILE A 360 23.75 16.64 -8.25
N LYS A 361 22.94 17.38 -7.49
CA LYS A 361 21.50 17.53 -7.73
C LYS A 361 21.21 18.45 -8.92
N SER A 362 21.90 19.59 -9.06
CA SER A 362 21.74 20.48 -10.22
C SER A 362 22.19 19.82 -11.53
N ILE A 363 23.32 19.10 -11.52
CA ILE A 363 23.81 18.31 -12.67
C ILE A 363 22.84 17.16 -13.01
N LYS A 364 22.27 16.47 -12.01
CA LYS A 364 21.24 15.44 -12.25
C LYS A 364 19.99 16.02 -12.92
N ASN A 365 19.47 17.14 -12.42
CA ASN A 365 18.31 17.82 -12.99
C ASN A 365 18.58 18.30 -14.42
N LYS A 366 19.74 18.94 -14.68
CA LYS A 366 20.12 19.37 -16.05
C LYS A 366 20.16 18.18 -17.01
N LYS A 367 20.82 17.09 -16.62
CA LYS A 367 20.88 15.85 -17.41
C LYS A 367 19.53 15.14 -17.55
N GLU A 368 18.50 15.49 -16.79
CA GLU A 368 17.14 14.96 -16.94
C GLU A 368 16.34 15.81 -17.94
N ILE A 369 16.40 17.13 -17.81
CA ILE A 369 15.86 18.11 -18.77
C ILE A 369 16.38 17.81 -20.18
N GLU A 370 17.70 17.76 -20.36
CA GLU A 370 18.38 17.42 -21.62
C GLU A 370 17.89 16.10 -22.24
N ARG A 371 17.49 15.12 -21.41
CA ARG A 371 16.92 13.84 -21.88
C ARG A 371 15.45 13.94 -22.24
N ILE A 372 14.65 14.71 -21.48
CA ILE A 372 13.22 14.90 -21.75
C ILE A 372 13.03 15.62 -23.07
N ASP A 373 13.77 16.70 -23.30
CA ASP A 373 13.73 17.43 -24.57
C ASP A 373 14.17 16.54 -25.73
N ALA A 374 15.31 15.85 -25.61
CA ALA A 374 15.75 14.91 -26.65
C ALA A 374 14.75 13.77 -26.96
N VAL A 375 13.97 13.29 -25.98
CA VAL A 375 12.89 12.31 -26.25
C VAL A 375 11.74 12.98 -27.01
N VAL A 376 11.31 14.16 -26.56
CA VAL A 376 10.19 14.91 -27.14
C VAL A 376 10.48 15.33 -28.57
N ASP A 377 11.65 15.91 -28.82
CA ASP A 377 12.01 16.47 -30.11
C ASP A 377 12.24 15.34 -31.13
N SER A 378 12.87 14.22 -30.73
CA SER A 378 12.99 13.02 -31.57
C SER A 378 11.63 12.37 -31.93
N ILE A 379 10.63 12.43 -31.04
CA ILE A 379 9.24 12.03 -31.35
C ILE A 379 8.62 12.98 -32.38
N LEU A 380 8.87 14.29 -32.29
CA LEU A 380 8.33 15.28 -33.22
C LEU A 380 8.96 15.17 -34.62
N GLU A 381 10.29 15.05 -34.70
CA GLU A 381 11.05 14.76 -35.92
C GLU A 381 10.54 13.49 -36.63
N SER A 382 10.25 12.45 -35.85
CA SER A 382 9.73 11.17 -36.35
C SER A 382 8.23 11.20 -36.71
N GLY A 383 7.59 12.38 -36.77
CA GLY A 383 6.18 12.56 -37.12
C GLY A 383 5.18 12.19 -36.01
N GLY A 384 5.66 11.91 -34.80
CA GLY A 384 4.87 11.40 -33.68
C GLY A 384 3.95 12.40 -32.97
N ASN A 385 3.88 13.66 -33.41
CA ASN A 385 3.01 14.74 -32.87
C ASN A 385 1.57 14.26 -32.57
N ASP A 386 1.00 13.51 -33.50
CA ASP A 386 -0.38 13.02 -33.42
C ASP A 386 -0.58 11.89 -32.39
N ALA A 387 0.48 11.10 -32.14
CA ALA A 387 0.53 10.12 -31.06
C ALA A 387 0.88 10.75 -29.70
N LEU A 388 1.67 11.83 -29.69
CA LEU A 388 2.04 12.59 -28.50
C LEU A 388 0.83 13.32 -27.91
N LYS A 389 0.03 14.00 -28.75
CA LYS A 389 -1.29 14.55 -28.39
C LYS A 389 -2.24 13.47 -27.85
N PHE A 390 -2.17 12.27 -28.40
CA PHE A 390 -3.00 11.14 -27.96
C PHE A 390 -2.53 10.56 -26.61
N PHE A 391 -1.22 10.47 -26.37
CA PHE A 391 -0.62 10.12 -25.08
C PHE A 391 -0.99 11.13 -23.99
N ILE A 392 -0.98 12.43 -24.32
CA ILE A 392 -1.42 13.50 -23.39
C ILE A 392 -2.88 13.30 -22.97
N ARG A 393 -3.78 12.86 -23.86
CA ARG A 393 -5.17 12.55 -23.49
C ARG A 393 -5.30 11.44 -22.46
N PHE A 394 -4.34 10.53 -22.34
CA PHE A 394 -4.30 9.56 -21.23
C PHE A 394 -3.98 10.25 -19.90
N ILE A 395 -2.99 11.16 -19.88
CA ILE A 395 -2.65 11.96 -18.69
C ILE A 395 -3.87 12.79 -18.25
N SER A 396 -4.51 13.51 -19.17
CA SER A 396 -5.72 14.30 -18.88
C SER A 396 -6.89 13.45 -18.36
N LYS A 397 -7.00 12.18 -18.78
CA LYS A 397 -8.00 11.22 -18.27
C LYS A 397 -7.69 10.78 -16.83
N ASN A 398 -6.41 10.57 -16.50
CA ASN A 398 -6.00 10.24 -15.12
C ASN A 398 -6.28 11.41 -14.16
N ILE A 399 -6.05 12.65 -14.61
CA ILE A 399 -6.39 13.87 -13.85
C ILE A 399 -7.91 13.99 -13.66
N LYS A 400 -8.70 13.87 -14.74
CA LYS A 400 -10.16 14.11 -14.70
C LYS A 400 -10.98 13.10 -13.89
N GLU A 401 -10.42 11.92 -13.60
CA GLU A 401 -11.09 10.90 -12.76
C GLU A 401 -10.40 10.75 -11.40
N ASN A 402 -9.72 11.80 -10.93
CA ASN A 402 -9.10 11.94 -9.61
C ASN A 402 -8.26 10.72 -9.18
N SER A 403 -7.52 10.14 -10.12
CA SER A 403 -6.59 9.05 -9.82
C SER A 403 -5.35 9.63 -9.14
N ASN A 404 -5.41 9.81 -7.83
CA ASN A 404 -4.35 10.43 -7.02
C ASN A 404 -3.09 9.56 -6.85
N GLU A 405 -2.71 8.79 -7.88
CA GLU A 405 -1.62 7.81 -7.89
C GLU A 405 -0.94 7.61 -9.29
N TRP A 406 -1.13 8.51 -10.27
CA TRP A 406 -0.42 8.44 -11.57
C TRP A 406 0.95 9.16 -11.57
N SER A 407 1.95 8.63 -12.29
CA SER A 407 3.29 9.22 -12.37
C SER A 407 3.92 9.11 -13.76
N ILE A 408 4.52 10.20 -14.25
CA ILE A 408 5.31 10.20 -15.49
C ILE A 408 6.79 9.97 -15.16
N THR A 409 7.42 8.98 -15.79
CA THR A 409 8.81 8.59 -15.53
C THR A 409 9.65 8.48 -16.81
N VAL A 410 10.94 8.81 -16.71
CA VAL A 410 11.90 8.77 -17.84
C VAL A 410 13.05 7.80 -17.49
N PRO A 411 13.07 6.58 -18.05
CA PRO A 411 14.02 5.56 -17.62
C PRO A 411 15.47 5.91 -17.99
N LYS A 412 16.41 5.71 -17.06
CA LYS A 412 17.85 5.87 -17.34
C LYS A 412 18.37 4.88 -18.40
N ASN A 413 17.81 3.67 -18.43
CA ASN A 413 18.34 2.55 -19.22
C ASN A 413 17.60 2.33 -20.56
N LYS A 414 16.42 2.96 -20.77
CA LYS A 414 15.75 3.02 -22.07
C LYS A 414 15.88 4.45 -22.60
N LYS A 415 16.79 4.67 -23.55
CA LYS A 415 16.87 5.94 -24.28
C LYS A 415 15.51 6.24 -24.94
N ASN A 416 15.21 7.52 -25.14
CA ASN A 416 14.09 8.01 -25.93
C ASN A 416 12.69 7.50 -25.49
N THR A 417 12.43 7.26 -24.19
CA THR A 417 11.11 6.78 -23.72
C THR A 417 10.55 7.61 -22.56
N ILE A 418 9.29 8.04 -22.66
CA ILE A 418 8.48 8.61 -21.55
C ILE A 418 7.37 7.61 -21.19
N ARG A 419 7.24 7.24 -19.92
CA ARG A 419 6.21 6.30 -19.42
C ARG A 419 5.16 7.02 -18.58
N LEU A 420 3.91 6.58 -18.69
CA LEU A 420 2.80 6.91 -17.80
C LEU A 420 2.45 5.67 -16.97
N ASN A 421 2.81 5.71 -15.69
CA ASN A 421 2.52 4.66 -14.73
C ASN A 421 1.29 5.05 -13.88
N ASN A 422 0.51 4.06 -13.45
CA ASN A 422 -0.65 4.21 -12.56
C ASN A 422 -0.66 3.00 -11.61
N ASN A 423 -0.80 3.22 -10.29
CA ASN A 423 -0.92 2.15 -9.29
C ASN A 423 0.15 1.03 -9.42
N SER A 424 1.41 1.45 -9.52
CA SER A 424 2.61 0.63 -9.80
C SER A 424 2.70 -0.06 -11.17
N LEU A 425 1.67 0.01 -12.02
CA LEU A 425 1.63 -0.57 -13.37
C LEU A 425 2.01 0.43 -14.48
N GLU A 426 2.67 -0.03 -15.53
CA GLU A 426 3.05 0.77 -16.71
C GLU A 426 1.91 0.73 -17.74
N GLY A 427 0.99 1.70 -17.69
CA GLY A 427 -0.23 1.69 -18.50
C GLY A 427 -0.04 2.15 -19.95
N ALA A 428 0.90 3.07 -20.19
CA ALA A 428 1.31 3.50 -21.52
C ALA A 428 2.75 4.01 -21.52
N TYR A 429 3.43 3.95 -22.67
CA TYR A 429 4.66 4.71 -22.91
C TYR A 429 4.71 5.21 -24.34
N ILE A 430 5.43 6.31 -24.58
CA ILE A 430 5.73 6.81 -25.92
C ILE A 430 7.25 6.90 -26.12
N ASN A 431 7.71 6.57 -27.32
CA ASN A 431 9.09 6.70 -27.75
C ASN A 431 9.19 7.17 -29.21
N ASP A 432 10.41 7.43 -29.65
CA ASP A 432 10.80 7.76 -31.02
C ASP A 432 10.21 6.87 -32.14
N LYS A 433 9.78 5.65 -31.80
CA LYS A 433 9.26 4.66 -32.76
C LYS A 433 7.74 4.49 -32.72
N GLY A 434 7.07 4.96 -31.67
CA GLY A 434 5.64 4.69 -31.48
C GLY A 434 5.11 4.81 -30.06
N LEU A 435 3.92 4.25 -29.88
CA LEU A 435 3.14 4.28 -28.64
C LEU A 435 2.86 2.86 -28.16
N MET A 436 3.11 2.59 -26.89
CA MET A 436 2.63 1.40 -26.19
C MET A 436 1.41 1.75 -25.34
N VAL A 437 0.37 0.92 -25.42
CA VAL A 437 -0.82 1.00 -24.56
C VAL A 437 -1.13 -0.40 -24.03
N VAL A 438 -1.38 -0.53 -22.73
CA VAL A 438 -1.93 -1.76 -22.16
C VAL A 438 -3.43 -1.79 -22.39
N MET A 439 -3.89 -2.80 -23.14
CA MET A 439 -5.29 -3.06 -23.44
C MET A 439 -5.83 -4.12 -22.48
N LEU A 440 -6.95 -3.85 -21.80
CA LEU A 440 -7.57 -4.82 -20.88
C LEU A 440 -8.81 -5.48 -21.50
N ASN A 441 -8.96 -6.78 -21.26
CA ASN A 441 -10.08 -7.65 -21.65
C ASN A 441 -10.74 -8.24 -20.39
N PRO A 442 -11.51 -7.45 -19.63
CA PRO A 442 -11.98 -7.84 -18.29
C PRO A 442 -12.89 -9.09 -18.31
N ASP A 443 -13.65 -9.26 -19.39
CA ASP A 443 -14.62 -10.35 -19.58
C ASP A 443 -13.98 -11.73 -19.85
N GLY A 444 -12.68 -11.78 -20.20
CA GLY A 444 -11.98 -13.02 -20.58
C GLY A 444 -12.53 -13.73 -21.84
N LYS A 445 -13.50 -13.12 -22.52
CA LYS A 445 -14.12 -13.62 -23.77
C LYS A 445 -13.18 -13.38 -24.96
N SER A 446 -13.45 -14.10 -26.06
CA SER A 446 -12.73 -13.92 -27.33
C SER A 446 -13.15 -12.62 -28.02
N SER A 447 -12.58 -11.48 -27.59
CA SER A 447 -12.64 -10.23 -28.37
C SER A 447 -11.93 -10.43 -29.71
N ALA A 448 -12.69 -10.37 -30.80
CA ALA A 448 -12.15 -10.51 -32.15
C ALA A 448 -11.15 -9.39 -32.48
N ASP A 449 -11.46 -8.14 -32.08
CA ASP A 449 -10.59 -6.98 -32.28
C ASP A 449 -9.26 -7.11 -31.53
N LEU A 450 -9.30 -7.52 -30.25
CA LEU A 450 -8.06 -7.68 -29.48
C LEU A 450 -7.25 -8.87 -29.99
N LYS A 451 -7.89 -9.99 -30.37
CA LYS A 451 -7.19 -11.11 -31.01
C LYS A 451 -6.55 -10.70 -32.33
N TYR A 452 -7.26 -9.99 -33.19
CA TYR A 452 -6.73 -9.42 -34.44
C TYR A 452 -5.53 -8.50 -34.19
N LEU A 453 -5.58 -7.66 -33.16
CA LEU A 453 -4.44 -6.82 -32.78
C LEU A 453 -3.23 -7.62 -32.27
N ILE A 454 -3.44 -8.67 -31.47
CA ILE A 454 -2.38 -9.59 -31.05
C ILE A 454 -1.77 -10.29 -32.27
N ASP A 455 -2.61 -10.88 -33.13
CA ASP A 455 -2.17 -11.65 -34.29
C ASP A 455 -1.48 -10.79 -35.37
N ARG A 456 -1.75 -9.47 -35.40
CA ARG A 456 -1.14 -8.52 -36.34
C ARG A 456 0.06 -7.72 -35.79
N HIS A 457 0.12 -7.43 -34.48
CA HIS A 457 1.12 -6.52 -33.90
C HIS A 457 2.00 -7.11 -32.79
N VAL A 458 1.65 -8.25 -32.18
CA VAL A 458 2.57 -8.96 -31.25
C VAL A 458 3.40 -9.96 -32.06
N PRO A 459 4.75 -9.92 -32.04
CA PRO A 459 5.58 -10.84 -32.83
C PRO A 459 5.31 -12.32 -32.52
N VAL A 460 5.45 -13.20 -33.51
CA VAL A 460 5.13 -14.63 -33.39
C VAL A 460 5.84 -15.28 -32.19
N LYS A 461 7.15 -15.05 -32.06
CA LYS A 461 7.99 -15.48 -30.93
C LYS A 461 7.49 -15.06 -29.54
N ASP A 462 6.80 -13.92 -29.46
CA ASP A 462 6.34 -13.33 -28.20
C ASP A 462 4.93 -13.80 -27.84
N ARG A 463 4.17 -14.33 -28.81
CA ARG A 463 2.82 -14.88 -28.62
C ARG A 463 2.73 -16.41 -28.58
N GLN A 464 3.68 -17.11 -29.20
CA GLN A 464 3.73 -18.58 -29.25
C GLN A 464 3.77 -19.19 -27.84
N GLY A 465 2.91 -20.19 -27.58
CA GLY A 465 2.71 -20.82 -26.26
C GLY A 465 2.01 -19.94 -25.20
N LYS A 466 2.15 -18.61 -25.27
CA LYS A 466 1.69 -17.67 -24.23
C LYS A 466 0.23 -17.21 -24.39
N TYR A 467 -0.31 -17.19 -25.62
CA TYR A 467 -1.63 -16.61 -25.93
C TYR A 467 -2.67 -17.66 -26.36
N ILE A 468 -2.63 -18.86 -25.75
CA ILE A 468 -3.60 -19.96 -25.99
C ILE A 468 -5.04 -19.51 -25.67
N LYS A 469 -5.20 -18.56 -24.74
CA LYS A 469 -6.41 -17.79 -24.50
C LYS A 469 -6.02 -16.30 -24.49
N VAL A 470 -6.95 -15.41 -24.86
CA VAL A 470 -6.68 -13.95 -24.85
C VAL A 470 -6.42 -13.51 -23.40
N PRO A 471 -5.25 -12.91 -23.09
CA PRO A 471 -4.93 -12.49 -21.72
C PRO A 471 -5.88 -11.41 -21.20
N LYS A 472 -5.97 -11.28 -19.86
CA LYS A 472 -6.70 -10.19 -19.21
C LYS A 472 -6.14 -8.81 -19.57
N ALA A 473 -4.83 -8.67 -19.72
CA ALA A 473 -4.16 -7.43 -20.10
C ALA A 473 -3.06 -7.73 -21.14
N VAL A 474 -2.94 -6.88 -22.16
CA VAL A 474 -1.99 -7.05 -23.27
C VAL A 474 -1.32 -5.71 -23.59
N PRO A 475 0.01 -5.59 -23.46
CA PRO A 475 0.75 -4.43 -23.96
C PRO A 475 0.82 -4.50 -25.50
N LEU A 476 0.24 -3.50 -26.17
CA LEU A 476 0.36 -3.36 -27.62
C LEU A 476 1.26 -2.16 -27.95
N PHE A 477 2.34 -2.41 -28.68
CA PHE A 477 3.18 -1.36 -29.28
C PHE A 477 2.76 -1.13 -30.73
N LEU A 478 2.56 0.13 -31.11
CA LEU A 478 2.14 0.55 -32.44
C LEU A 478 3.01 1.71 -32.93
N THR A 479 3.46 1.65 -34.19
CA THR A 479 4.15 2.79 -34.83
C THR A 479 3.20 3.98 -35.00
N PHE A 480 3.72 5.20 -35.16
CA PHE A 480 2.88 6.40 -35.28
C PHE A 480 1.79 6.26 -36.37
N THR A 481 2.16 5.76 -37.55
CA THR A 481 1.24 5.43 -38.65
C THR A 481 0.12 4.45 -38.25
N GLN A 482 0.42 3.45 -37.41
CA GLN A 482 -0.56 2.49 -36.90
C GLN A 482 -1.47 3.07 -35.82
N THR A 483 -0.98 4.04 -35.01
CA THR A 483 -1.80 4.68 -33.97
C THR A 483 -2.96 5.49 -34.56
N GLN A 484 -2.75 6.15 -35.71
CA GLN A 484 -3.70 7.10 -36.29
C GLN A 484 -5.07 6.46 -36.56
N GLY A 485 -5.08 5.29 -37.22
CA GLY A 485 -6.29 4.51 -37.51
C GLY A 485 -6.89 3.75 -36.32
N LYS A 486 -6.31 3.85 -35.12
CA LYS A 486 -6.72 3.06 -33.93
C LYS A 486 -6.99 3.86 -32.66
N LYS A 487 -6.86 5.19 -32.67
CA LYS A 487 -7.07 6.08 -31.50
C LYS A 487 -8.31 5.75 -30.65
N LYS A 488 -9.49 5.53 -31.25
CA LYS A 488 -10.73 5.22 -30.51
C LYS A 488 -10.62 3.91 -29.70
N LEU A 489 -10.06 2.86 -30.31
CA LEU A 489 -9.92 1.53 -29.69
C LEU A 489 -8.84 1.52 -28.60
N LEU A 490 -7.70 2.17 -28.86
CA LEU A 490 -6.63 2.36 -27.87
C LEU A 490 -7.14 3.14 -26.65
N TYR A 491 -7.95 4.17 -26.86
CA TYR A 491 -8.52 4.96 -25.77
C TYR A 491 -9.52 4.16 -24.93
N SER A 492 -10.40 3.37 -25.54
CA SER A 492 -11.31 2.51 -24.79
C SER A 492 -10.58 1.42 -24.00
N GLY A 493 -9.58 0.75 -24.60
CA GLY A 493 -8.79 -0.26 -23.91
C GLY A 493 -7.93 0.29 -22.77
N TYR A 494 -7.40 1.51 -22.93
CA TYR A 494 -6.73 2.24 -21.85
C TYR A 494 -7.71 2.64 -20.72
N CYS A 495 -8.95 3.03 -21.05
CA CYS A 495 -9.95 3.33 -20.03
C CYS A 495 -10.34 2.09 -19.21
N GLU A 496 -10.45 0.90 -19.82
CA GLU A 496 -10.67 -0.34 -19.06
C GLU A 496 -9.42 -0.76 -18.26
N PHE A 497 -8.21 -0.54 -18.78
CA PHE A 497 -6.98 -0.72 -18.01
C PHE A 497 -6.92 0.20 -16.78
N PHE A 498 -7.23 1.48 -16.94
CA PHE A 498 -7.22 2.49 -15.89
C PHE A 498 -8.21 2.18 -14.77
N LYS A 499 -9.43 1.72 -15.10
CA LYS A 499 -10.42 1.26 -14.11
C LYS A 499 -9.91 0.10 -13.25
N GLU A 500 -9.30 -0.92 -13.86
CA GLU A 500 -8.75 -2.06 -13.10
C GLU A 500 -7.52 -1.63 -12.27
N ALA A 501 -6.65 -0.78 -12.83
CA ALA A 501 -5.46 -0.27 -12.14
C ALA A 501 -5.81 0.49 -10.85
N ILE A 502 -6.88 1.30 -10.86
CA ILE A 502 -7.39 1.98 -9.64
C ILE A 502 -7.62 1.01 -8.47
N SER A 503 -7.93 -0.28 -8.73
CA SER A 503 -8.13 -1.29 -7.68
C SER A 503 -6.85 -1.86 -7.05
N THR A 504 -5.65 -1.66 -7.65
CA THR A 504 -4.42 -2.37 -7.24
C THR A 504 -3.53 -1.63 -6.24
N GLY A 505 -3.81 -0.37 -5.91
CA GLY A 505 -3.13 0.39 -4.85
C GLY A 505 -1.71 0.87 -5.16
N THR A 506 -0.92 1.05 -4.09
CA THR A 506 0.14 2.08 -3.99
C THR A 506 1.15 2.17 -5.15
N ASN A 507 1.39 3.38 -5.64
CA ASN A 507 2.33 3.68 -6.71
C ASN A 507 3.78 3.81 -6.22
N LYS A 508 4.55 2.74 -6.41
CA LYS A 508 5.98 2.64 -6.11
C LYS A 508 6.86 3.62 -6.91
N TRP A 509 6.35 4.19 -8.00
CA TRP A 509 7.08 5.13 -8.86
C TRP A 509 6.97 6.61 -8.41
N LYS A 510 6.33 6.89 -7.26
CA LYS A 510 6.15 8.26 -6.74
C LYS A 510 7.44 9.11 -6.73
N ASN A 511 8.55 8.52 -6.28
CA ASN A 511 9.86 9.20 -6.19
C ASN A 511 10.61 9.31 -7.54
N ALA A 512 10.05 8.79 -8.64
CA ALA A 512 10.61 8.85 -9.99
C ALA A 512 9.79 9.76 -10.93
N HIS A 513 8.82 10.50 -10.39
CA HIS A 513 7.96 11.41 -11.11
C HIS A 513 8.73 12.65 -11.62
N SER A 514 8.61 12.97 -12.91
CA SER A 514 9.29 14.14 -13.49
C SER A 514 8.33 15.31 -13.76
N GLU A 515 8.44 16.35 -12.92
CA GLU A 515 7.69 17.60 -13.04
C GLU A 515 7.99 18.35 -14.35
N TYR A 516 9.23 18.30 -14.83
CA TYR A 516 9.62 18.90 -16.11
C TYR A 516 8.94 18.20 -17.29
N ALA A 517 8.78 16.87 -17.24
CA ALA A 517 8.08 16.13 -18.29
C ALA A 517 6.61 16.55 -18.40
N ILE A 518 5.91 16.78 -17.27
CA ILE A 518 4.56 17.38 -17.29
C ILE A 518 4.61 18.75 -17.97
N LYS A 519 5.48 19.66 -17.50
CA LYS A 519 5.57 21.04 -18.00
C LYS A 519 5.95 21.13 -19.48
N ARG A 520 6.75 20.20 -20.01
CA ARG A 520 7.11 20.12 -21.44
C ARG A 520 5.97 19.55 -22.28
N LEU A 521 5.30 18.49 -21.83
CA LEU A 521 4.13 17.93 -22.52
C LEU A 521 2.95 18.91 -22.54
N ALA A 522 2.70 19.63 -21.43
CA ALA A 522 1.66 20.65 -21.32
C ALA A 522 1.88 21.88 -22.23
N LYS A 523 3.07 22.07 -22.80
CA LYS A 523 3.34 23.09 -23.83
C LYS A 523 3.03 22.62 -25.26
N LEU A 524 2.85 21.31 -25.47
CA LEU A 524 2.61 20.69 -26.80
C LEU A 524 1.13 20.40 -27.07
N SER A 525 0.28 20.70 -26.09
CA SER A 525 -1.17 20.69 -26.16
C SER A 525 -1.70 21.91 -25.42
N SER A 526 -2.78 22.54 -25.89
CA SER A 526 -3.52 23.59 -25.17
C SER A 526 -4.35 23.03 -24.00
N VAL A 527 -3.75 22.15 -23.19
CA VAL A 527 -4.38 21.43 -22.08
C VAL A 527 -3.47 21.57 -20.87
N GLU A 528 -3.98 22.19 -19.82
CA GLU A 528 -3.27 22.25 -18.54
C GLU A 528 -3.12 20.85 -17.96
N LEU A 529 -1.89 20.50 -17.58
CA LEU A 529 -1.55 19.27 -16.87
C LEU A 529 -0.97 19.65 -15.51
N THR A 530 -1.63 19.23 -14.44
CA THR A 530 -1.20 19.48 -13.06
C THR A 530 -0.33 18.34 -12.54
N GLN A 531 0.51 18.63 -11.55
CA GLN A 531 1.22 17.62 -10.77
C GLN A 531 0.20 16.90 -9.85
N PRO A 532 0.30 15.57 -9.68
CA PRO A 532 -0.52 14.83 -8.72
C PRO A 532 -0.38 15.35 -7.29
N GLU A 533 -1.46 15.30 -6.52
CA GLU A 533 -1.52 15.86 -5.17
C GLU A 533 -0.58 15.15 -4.19
N TYR A 534 -0.40 13.83 -4.33
CA TYR A 534 0.41 12.97 -3.45
C TYR A 534 1.94 13.20 -3.54
N ILE A 535 2.38 14.19 -4.31
CA ILE A 535 3.79 14.54 -4.54
C ILE A 535 4.07 15.98 -4.03
N LYS A 536 3.11 16.60 -3.35
CA LYS A 536 3.24 17.86 -2.62
C LYS A 536 3.46 17.59 -1.14
#